data_AF-A0A957QRJ3-F1
#
_entry.id   AF-A0A957QRJ3-F1
#
_cell.length_a   1.000
_cell.length_b   1.000
_cell.length_c   1.000
_cell.angle_alpha   90.00
_cell.angle_beta   90.00
_cell.angle_gamma   90.00
#
_symmetry.space_group_name_H-M   'P 1'
#
loop_
_entity.id
_entity.type
_entity.pdbx_description
1 polymer ?
#
loop_
_entity_poly.entity_id
_entity_poly.type
_entity_poly.pdbx_seq_one_letter_code
_entity_poly.pdbx_strand_id
1 'polypeptide(L)' 'MATTEERMQILKMIEEGKISAADGAELLKALDQSGAEKGQPLKGSSQARWFRVRVTDMDSGRNKVNIN' A
#
# COMPACT_ATOMS: atom_id res chain seq x y z
N MET A 1 -10.14 -10.14 -6.71
CA MET A 1 -10.95 -11.10 -7.49
C MET A 1 -10.04 -12.03 -8.27
N ALA A 2 -9.12 -11.55 -9.11
CA ALA A 2 -8.15 -12.41 -9.83
C ALA A 2 -7.33 -13.35 -8.93
N THR A 3 -6.84 -12.87 -7.78
CA THR A 3 -5.97 -13.66 -6.88
C THR A 3 -6.64 -14.87 -6.21
N THR A 4 -7.97 -14.88 -6.08
CA THR A 4 -8.71 -16.00 -5.46
C THR A 4 -8.82 -17.19 -6.42
N GLU A 5 -9.03 -16.92 -7.70
CA GLU A 5 -9.13 -17.94 -8.75
C GLU A 5 -7.77 -18.61 -8.98
N GLU A 6 -6.70 -17.83 -9.03
CA GLU A 6 -5.32 -18.31 -9.18
C GLU A 6 -4.90 -19.19 -7.99
N ARG A 7 -5.28 -18.80 -6.76
CA ARG A 7 -5.04 -19.60 -5.55
C ARG A 7 -5.74 -20.96 -5.61
N MET A 8 -7.00 -21.00 -6.05
CA MET A 8 -7.77 -22.23 -6.23
C MET A 8 -7.14 -23.15 -7.28
N GLN A 9 -6.62 -22.57 -8.36
CA GLN A 9 -5.95 -23.34 -9.41
C GLN A 9 -4.65 -23.99 -8.91
N ILE A 10 -3.83 -23.28 -8.13
CA ILE A 10 -2.61 -23.85 -7.53
C ILE A 10 -2.95 -25.02 -6.60
N LEU A 11 -3.98 -24.89 -5.76
CA LEU A 11 -4.41 -25.97 -4.87
C LEU A 11 -4.88 -27.20 -5.64
N LYS A 12 -5.63 -27.02 -6.74
CA LYS A 12 -6.01 -28.13 -7.62
C LYS A 12 -4.80 -28.80 -8.27
N MET A 13 -3.78 -28.05 -8.70
CA MET A 13 -2.57 -28.63 -9.27
C MET A 13 -1.78 -29.47 -8.25
N ILE A 14 -1.81 -29.10 -6.97
CA ILE A 14 -1.22 -29.90 -5.88
C ILE A 14 -2.03 -31.18 -5.66
N GLU A 15 -3.36 -31.09 -5.62
CA GLU A 15 -4.26 -32.24 -5.46
C GLU A 15 -4.11 -33.25 -6.61
N GLU A 16 -3.98 -32.75 -7.84
CA GLU A 16 -3.73 -33.55 -9.05
C GLU A 16 -2.28 -34.10 -9.12
N GLY A 17 -1.38 -33.68 -8.23
CA GLY A 17 0.02 -34.09 -8.21
C GLY A 17 0.85 -33.53 -9.37
N LYS A 18 0.36 -32.51 -10.07
CA LYS A 18 1.07 -31.85 -11.18
C LYS A 18 2.25 -31.01 -10.70
N ILE A 19 2.18 -30.52 -9.47
CA ILE A 19 3.25 -29.77 -8.80
C ILE A 19 3.47 -30.32 -7.40
N SER A 20 4.69 -30.15 -6.87
CA SER A 20 4.98 -30.52 -5.49
C SER A 20 4.36 -29.54 -4.50
N ALA A 21 4.13 -29.98 -3.26
CA ALA A 21 3.68 -29.11 -2.19
C ALA A 21 4.67 -27.96 -1.90
N ALA A 22 5.96 -28.18 -2.14
CA ALA A 22 7.00 -27.16 -1.96
C ALA A 22 6.87 -26.06 -3.02
N ASP A 23 6.75 -26.44 -4.30
CA ASP A 23 6.58 -25.50 -5.42
C ASP A 23 5.26 -24.74 -5.28
N GLY A 24 4.19 -25.43 -4.88
CA GLY A 24 2.90 -24.82 -4.59
C GLY A 24 2.96 -23.77 -3.48
N ALA A 25 3.75 -24.00 -2.43
CA ALA A 25 3.94 -23.03 -1.36
C ALA A 25 4.68 -21.77 -1.82
N GLU A 26 5.64 -21.89 -2.74
CA GLU A 26 6.32 -20.74 -3.35
C GLU A 26 5.38 -19.92 -4.22
N LEU A 27 4.58 -20.57 -5.06
CA LEU A 27 3.59 -19.90 -5.92
C LEU A 27 2.52 -19.17 -5.11
N LEU A 28 2.05 -19.78 -4.00
CA LEU A 28 1.10 -19.14 -3.09
C LEU A 28 1.70 -17.90 -2.41
N LYS A 29 2.98 -17.92 -2.03
CA LYS A 29 3.66 -16.76 -1.44
C LYS A 29 3.81 -15.61 -2.44
N ALA A 30 4.15 -15.91 -3.70
CA ALA A 30 4.28 -14.91 -4.75
C ALA A 30 2.94 -14.21 -5.05
N LEU A 31 1.83 -14.95 -5.01
CA LEU A 31 0.48 -14.38 -5.14
C LEU A 31 0.07 -13.50 -3.95
N ASP A 32 0.54 -13.79 -2.74
CA ASP A 32 0.22 -12.98 -1.55
C ASP A 32 0.99 -11.65 -1.55
N GLN A 33 2.24 -11.66 -2.03
CA GLN A 33 3.06 -10.45 -2.20
C GLN A 33 2.49 -9.49 -3.25
N SER A 34 1.99 -10.00 -4.38
CA SER A 34 1.35 -9.16 -5.40
C SER A 34 0.02 -8.55 -4.94
N GLY A 35 -0.64 -9.17 -3.95
CA GLY A 35 -1.80 -8.60 -3.26
C GLY A 35 -1.43 -7.53 -2.22
N ALA A 36 -0.29 -7.69 -1.54
CA ALA A 36 0.16 -6.81 -0.47
C ALA A 36 0.63 -5.42 -0.94
N GLU A 37 1.11 -5.29 -2.18
CA GLU A 37 1.54 -3.99 -2.73
C GLU A 37 0.40 -2.99 -2.95
N LYS A 38 -0.87 -3.43 -2.93
CA LYS A 38 -2.04 -2.53 -3.03
C LYS A 38 -2.47 -1.90 -1.71
N GLY A 39 -1.82 -2.24 -0.59
CA GLY A 39 -2.32 -1.93 0.75
C GLY A 39 -1.37 -1.18 1.68
N GLN A 40 -0.17 -0.81 1.24
CA GLN A 40 0.74 -0.04 2.08
C GLN A 40 0.79 1.39 1.58
N PRO A 41 0.09 2.35 2.23
CA PRO A 41 0.49 3.74 2.09
C PRO A 41 1.99 3.77 2.42
N LEU A 42 2.82 4.25 1.48
CA LEU A 42 4.21 4.55 1.77
C LEU A 42 4.21 5.29 3.11
N LYS A 43 5.08 4.89 4.05
CA LYS A 43 5.21 5.54 5.36
C LYS A 43 5.58 7.02 5.11
N GLY A 44 4.57 7.89 4.95
CA GLY A 44 4.72 9.21 4.33
C GLY A 44 3.56 9.71 3.47
N SER A 45 2.68 8.85 2.92
CA SER A 45 1.46 9.27 2.22
C SER A 45 0.33 9.60 3.21
N SER A 46 0.65 10.43 4.19
CA SER A 46 -0.38 11.15 4.95
C SER A 46 -1.00 12.14 3.97
N GLN A 47 -2.26 11.86 3.59
CA GLN A 47 -3.29 12.82 3.19
C GLN A 47 -2.78 14.24 2.90
N ALA A 48 -2.92 14.73 1.66
CA ALA A 48 -2.45 16.05 1.21
C ALA A 48 -2.52 17.10 2.33
N ARG A 49 -1.36 17.39 2.94
CA ARG A 49 -1.26 18.30 4.08
C ARG A 49 -1.15 19.71 3.53
N TRP A 50 -2.18 20.52 3.71
CA TRP A 50 -2.10 21.94 3.39
C TRP A 50 -1.16 22.64 4.37
N PHE A 51 -0.14 23.30 3.81
CA PHE A 51 0.86 24.03 4.57
C PHE A 51 0.36 25.47 4.80
N ARG A 52 -0.05 25.79 6.02
CA ARG A 52 -0.51 27.14 6.39
C ARG A 52 0.66 27.95 6.93
N VAL A 53 0.96 29.08 6.29
CA VAL A 53 2.01 30.01 6.72
C VAL A 53 1.39 31.21 7.43
N ARG A 54 1.86 31.51 8.65
CA ARG A 54 1.51 32.75 9.38
C ARG A 54 2.73 33.66 9.41
N VAL A 55 2.59 34.87 8.88
CA VAL A 55 3.66 35.89 8.90
C VAL A 55 3.29 37.00 9.88
N THR A 56 4.03 37.08 10.98
CA THR A 56 3.89 38.13 11.99
C THR A 56 5.02 39.15 11.87
N ASP A 57 4.67 40.41 12.04
CA ASP A 57 5.63 41.51 12.16
C ASP A 57 6.39 41.41 13.49
N MET A 58 7.74 41.43 13.47
CA MET A 58 8.57 41.13 14.64
C MET A 58 8.58 42.25 15.70
N ASP A 59 8.31 43.49 15.30
CA ASP A 59 8.33 44.64 16.20
C ASP A 59 6.98 44.83 16.91
N SER A 60 5.87 44.46 16.26
CA SER A 60 4.51 44.70 16.76
C SER A 60 3.70 43.44 17.08
N GLY A 61 4.17 42.25 16.68
CA GLY A 61 3.50 40.97 16.88
C GLY A 61 2.17 40.82 16.13
N ARG A 62 1.78 41.80 15.30
CA ARG A 62 0.51 41.80 14.58
C ARG A 62 0.62 40.99 13.28
N ASN A 63 -0.43 40.24 12.97
CA ASN A 63 -0.51 39.43 11.77
C ASN A 63 -0.73 40.35 10.56
N LYS A 64 0.20 40.37 9.60
CA LYS A 64 0.19 41.34 8.49
C LYS A 64 -0.60 40.86 7.27
N VAL A 65 -0.59 39.56 6.96
CA VAL A 65 -1.26 39.00 5.76
C VAL A 65 -1.68 37.55 6.00
N ASN A 66 -2.87 37.15 5.51
CA ASN A 66 -3.27 35.74 5.38
C ASN A 66 -3.01 35.27 3.94
N ILE A 67 -2.15 34.25 3.78
CA ILE A 67 -1.93 33.57 2.50
C ILE A 67 -2.62 32.20 2.57
N ASN A 68 -3.47 31.89 1.59
CA ASN A 68 -4.27 30.67 1.53
C ASN A 68 -3.60 29.63 0.63
#